data_AF-A0A382VHQ0-F1
#
_entry.id   AF-A0A382VHQ0-F1
#
_cell.length_a   1.000
_cell.length_b   1.000
_cell.length_c   1.000
_cell.angle_alpha   90.00
_cell.angle_beta   90.00
_cell.angle_gamma   90.00
#
_symmetry.space_group_name_H-M   'P 1'
#
loop_
_entity.id
_entity.type
_entity.pdbx_description
1 polymer ?
#
loop_
_entity_poly.entity_id
_entity_poly.type
_entity_poly.pdbx_seq_one_letter_code
_entity_poly.pdbx_strand_id
1 'polypeptide(L)'
;MARGALDHQDYTPSFSGHETFPLKYGWLKKVFDAVDKMEKSQTPNGNAQPLFNSDEAIAKFGVGKNMVFSMRHWATSTGVLDLIGNQRN
;
A
#
# COMPACT_ATOMS: atom_id res chain seq x y z
N MET A 1 16.82 16.30 23.37
CA MET A 1 17.03 14.96 22.78
C MET A 1 15.68 14.30 22.68
N ALA A 2 15.24 13.90 21.48
CA ALA A 2 14.01 13.13 21.35
C ALA A 2 14.17 11.83 22.16
N ARG A 3 13.11 11.41 22.86
CA ARG A 3 13.07 10.17 23.63
C ARG A 3 11.68 9.57 23.42
N GLY A 4 11.59 8.34 22.92
CA GLY A 4 10.32 7.63 22.77
C GLY A 4 10.29 6.67 21.58
N ALA A 5 9.15 5.99 21.40
CA ALA A 5 8.96 4.99 20.33
C ALA A 5 9.16 5.55 18.90
N LEU A 6 9.09 6.87 18.74
CA LEU A 6 9.32 7.57 17.47
C LEU A 6 10.82 7.84 17.18
N ASP A 7 11.71 7.57 18.15
CA ASP A 7 13.17 7.77 18.05
C ASP A 7 13.91 6.47 17.69
N HIS A 8 13.18 5.39 17.40
CA HIS A 8 13.78 4.17 16.89
C HIS A 8 14.38 4.41 15.51
N GLN A 9 15.60 3.93 15.28
CA GLN A 9 16.31 4.07 13.99
C GLN A 9 15.53 3.46 12.82
N ASP A 10 14.66 2.49 13.11
CA ASP A 10 13.84 1.76 12.13
C ASP A 10 12.45 2.38 11.93
N TYR A 11 12.12 3.45 12.66
CA TYR A 11 10.84 4.13 12.53
C TYR A 11 10.90 5.16 11.39
N THR A 12 10.20 4.87 10.29
CA THR A 12 9.97 5.86 9.23
C THR A 12 8.64 6.58 9.48
N PRO A 13 8.64 7.85 9.93
CA PRO A 13 7.40 8.57 10.17
C PRO A 13 6.62 8.78 8.87
N SER A 14 5.31 8.51 8.91
CA SER A 14 4.37 8.83 7.84
C SER A 14 3.15 9.54 8.44
N PHE A 15 2.83 10.73 7.93
CA PHE A 15 1.71 11.55 8.40
C PHE A 15 0.74 11.94 7.28
N SER A 16 1.10 11.66 6.03
CA SER A 16 0.28 11.99 4.84
C SER A 16 0.45 10.88 3.80
N GLY A 17 -0.66 10.27 3.40
CA GLY A 17 -0.69 9.19 2.41
C GLY A 17 -2.09 8.59 2.19
N HIS A 18 -2.98 8.73 3.17
CA HIS A 18 -4.39 8.36 3.02
C HIS A 18 -5.26 9.47 2.38
N GLU A 19 -4.68 10.60 1.94
CA GLU A 19 -5.40 11.69 1.25
C GLU A 19 -6.73 12.09 1.93
N THR A 20 -6.75 12.15 3.27
CA THR A 20 -7.95 12.36 4.13
C THR A 20 -9.05 11.31 4.05
N PHE A 21 -8.90 10.26 3.24
CA PHE A 21 -9.84 9.15 3.17
C PHE A 21 -9.63 8.14 4.32
N PRO A 22 -10.67 7.83 5.11
CA PRO A 22 -10.59 6.74 6.07
C PRO A 22 -10.55 5.39 5.35
N LEU A 23 -10.03 4.37 6.02
CA LEU A 23 -10.10 2.99 5.53
C LEU A 23 -11.56 2.58 5.32
N LYS A 24 -11.90 2.13 4.11
CA LYS A 24 -13.25 1.67 3.77
C LYS A 24 -13.32 0.16 3.66
N TYR A 25 -14.51 -0.38 3.96
CA TYR A 25 -14.79 -1.79 3.79
C TYR A 25 -14.47 -2.26 2.36
N GLY A 26 -13.85 -3.44 2.26
CA GLY A 26 -13.48 -4.05 0.99
C GLY A 26 -12.24 -3.46 0.31
N TRP A 27 -11.65 -2.35 0.78
CA TRP A 27 -10.42 -1.80 0.18
C TRP A 27 -9.25 -2.78 0.29
N LEU A 28 -8.96 -3.27 1.51
CA LEU A 28 -7.87 -4.24 1.72
C LEU A 28 -8.10 -5.54 0.95
N LYS A 29 -9.34 -6.04 0.92
CA LYS A 29 -9.70 -7.25 0.15
C LYS A 29 -9.45 -7.07 -1.34
N LYS A 30 -9.86 -5.93 -1.91
CA LYS A 30 -9.62 -5.61 -3.32
C LYS A 30 -8.12 -5.53 -3.63
N VAL A 31 -7.32 -4.93 -2.74
CA VAL A 31 -5.86 -4.88 -2.89
C VAL A 31 -5.27 -6.29 -2.88
N PHE A 32 -5.60 -7.09 -1.86
CA PHE A 32 -5.12 -8.47 -1.75
C PHE A 32 -5.47 -9.30 -2.99
N ASP A 33 -6.72 -9.24 -3.47
CA ASP A 33 -7.15 -9.97 -4.66
C ASP A 33 -6.41 -9.52 -5.93
N ALA A 34 -6.10 -8.23 -6.03
CA ALA A 34 -5.36 -7.70 -7.17
C ALA A 34 -3.90 -8.18 -7.17
N VAL A 35 -3.28 -8.29 -5.99
CA VAL A 35 -1.94 -8.85 -5.79
C VAL A 35 -1.93 -10.35 -6.07
N ASP A 36 -2.82 -11.13 -5.46
CA ASP A 36 -2.94 -12.58 -5.65
C ASP A 36 -3.14 -12.95 -7.15
N LYS A 37 -3.96 -12.19 -7.87
CA LYS A 37 -4.13 -12.36 -9.33
C LYS A 37 -2.86 -12.03 -10.11
N MET A 38 -2.13 -10.98 -9.72
CA MET A 38 -0.89 -10.57 -10.38
C MET A 38 0.19 -11.65 -10.20
N GLU A 39 0.37 -12.16 -8.99
CA GLU A 39 1.34 -13.21 -8.67
C GLU A 39 1.09 -14.50 -9.46
N LYS A 40 -0.19 -14.90 -9.60
CA LYS A 40 -0.59 -16.06 -10.40
C LYS A 40 -0.31 -15.91 -11.90
N SER A 41 -0.15 -14.69 -12.39
CA SER A 41 -0.08 -14.35 -13.81
C SER A 41 1.37 -14.18 -14.33
N GLN A 42 2.37 -14.74 -13.65
CA GLN A 42 3.78 -14.85 -14.09
C GLN A 42 4.57 -13.52 -14.20
N THR A 43 4.36 -12.56 -13.29
CA THR A 43 5.32 -11.47 -13.05
C THR A 43 5.98 -11.64 -11.66
N PRO A 44 6.99 -12.52 -11.55
CA PRO A 44 7.61 -12.88 -10.28
C PRO A 44 8.66 -11.84 -9.89
N ASN A 45 8.21 -10.68 -9.45
CA ASN A 45 9.11 -9.63 -8.99
C ASN A 45 8.79 -9.18 -7.56
N GLY A 46 7.72 -9.74 -6.94
CA GLY A 46 7.21 -9.29 -5.64
C GLY A 46 6.76 -7.83 -5.63
N ASN A 47 6.63 -7.21 -6.80
CA ASN A 47 6.44 -5.78 -6.94
C ASN A 47 5.00 -5.45 -7.33
N ALA A 48 4.17 -5.13 -6.34
CA ALA A 48 2.78 -4.70 -6.53
C ALA A 48 2.64 -3.24 -7.01
N GLN A 49 3.73 -2.49 -7.16
CA GLN A 49 3.72 -1.06 -7.54
C GLN A 49 2.91 -0.77 -8.83
N PRO A 50 2.98 -1.60 -9.90
CA PRO A 50 2.17 -1.39 -11.11
C PRO A 50 0.66 -1.38 -10.87
N LEU A 51 0.16 -2.05 -9.82
CA LEU A 51 -1.27 -2.06 -9.47
C LEU A 51 -1.80 -0.69 -9.06
N PHE A 52 -0.92 0.26 -8.70
CA PHE A 52 -1.28 1.57 -8.15
C PHE A 52 -0.88 2.75 -9.05
N ASN A 53 -0.21 2.50 -10.18
CA ASN A 53 0.45 3.54 -10.97
C ASN A 53 -0.19 3.86 -12.34
N SER A 54 -1.28 3.19 -12.71
CA SER A 54 -1.90 3.34 -14.03
C SER A 54 -3.36 3.77 -13.94
N ASP A 55 -3.89 4.31 -15.04
CA ASP A 55 -5.34 4.51 -15.21
C ASP A 55 -6.11 3.18 -15.10
N GLU A 56 -5.45 2.05 -15.37
CA GLU A 56 -6.01 0.72 -15.15
C GLU A 56 -6.31 0.46 -13.67
N ALA A 57 -5.59 1.08 -12.74
CA ALA A 57 -5.86 0.95 -11.30
C ALA A 57 -7.25 1.50 -10.94
N ILE A 58 -7.68 2.59 -11.59
CA ILE A 58 -9.01 3.17 -11.41
C ILE A 58 -10.07 2.15 -11.83
N ALA A 59 -9.91 1.55 -13.01
CA ALA A 59 -10.83 0.55 -13.53
C ALA A 59 -10.81 -0.73 -12.68
N LYS A 60 -9.63 -1.20 -12.26
CA LYS A 60 -9.42 -2.44 -11.50
C LYS A 60 -10.01 -2.36 -10.09
N PHE A 61 -9.85 -1.22 -9.42
CA PHE A 61 -10.36 -1.03 -8.06
C PHE A 61 -11.76 -0.38 -8.02
N GLY A 62 -12.22 0.20 -9.13
CA GLY A 62 -13.49 0.90 -9.23
C GLY A 62 -13.55 2.15 -8.35
N VAL A 63 -12.45 2.88 -8.24
CA VAL A 63 -12.33 4.09 -7.39
C VAL A 63 -11.51 5.18 -8.10
N GLY A 64 -11.69 6.43 -7.69
CA GLY A 64 -10.91 7.55 -8.24
C GLY A 64 -9.41 7.50 -7.87
N LYS A 65 -8.58 8.19 -8.63
CA LYS A 65 -7.10 8.20 -8.49
C LYS A 65 -6.62 8.46 -7.05
N ASN A 66 -7.18 9.46 -6.36
CA ASN A 66 -6.80 9.78 -4.97
C ASN A 66 -7.15 8.65 -3.99
N MET A 67 -8.25 7.93 -4.25
CA MET A 67 -8.62 6.76 -3.45
C MET A 67 -7.69 5.58 -3.72
N VAL A 68 -7.15 5.42 -4.93
CA VAL A 68 -6.13 4.39 -5.23
C VAL A 68 -4.87 4.62 -4.37
N PHE A 69 -4.39 5.86 -4.26
CA PHE A 69 -3.27 6.18 -3.37
C PHE A 69 -3.59 5.90 -1.91
N SER A 70 -4.81 6.23 -1.48
CA SER A 70 -5.28 5.94 -0.11
C SER A 70 -5.36 4.44 0.16
N MET A 71 -5.81 3.65 -0.82
CA MET A 71 -5.84 2.19 -0.73
C MET A 71 -4.44 1.60 -0.56
N ARG A 72 -3.45 2.10 -1.33
CA ARG A 72 -2.05 1.71 -1.16
C ARG A 72 -1.54 2.03 0.24
N HIS A 73 -1.79 3.25 0.72
CA HIS A 73 -1.38 3.65 2.07
C HIS A 73 -1.95 2.72 3.13
N TRP A 74 -3.27 2.47 3.12
CA TRP A 74 -3.88 1.58 4.11
C TRP A 74 -3.41 0.13 4.00
N ALA A 75 -3.18 -0.37 2.80
CA ALA A 75 -2.64 -1.72 2.61
C ALA A 75 -1.22 -1.84 3.18
N THR A 76 -0.38 -0.80 3.03
CA THR A 76 0.93 -0.77 3.67
C THR A 76 0.85 -0.64 5.19
N SER A 77 0.04 0.29 5.70
CA SER A 77 -0.10 0.53 7.15
C SER A 77 -0.71 -0.65 7.91
N THR A 78 -1.41 -1.56 7.21
CA THR A 78 -2.03 -2.76 7.80
C THR A 78 -1.24 -4.04 7.54
N GLY A 79 -0.11 -3.98 6.83
CA GLY A 79 0.72 -5.15 6.51
C GLY A 79 0.15 -6.06 5.42
N VAL A 80 -0.85 -5.60 4.66
CA VAL A 80 -1.29 -6.31 3.44
C VAL A 80 -0.24 -6.16 2.33
N LEU A 81 0.49 -5.05 2.32
CA LEU A 81 1.64 -4.81 1.47
C LEU A 81 2.85 -4.43 2.31
N ASP A 82 4.00 -4.99 1.97
CA ASP A 82 5.27 -4.51 2.49
C ASP A 82 5.94 -3.54 1.53
N LEU A 83 6.64 -2.56 2.09
CA LEU A 83 7.51 -1.70 1.31
C LEU A 83 8.80 -2.46 0.98
N ILE A 84 9.10 -2.62 -0.32
CA ILE A 84 10.36 -3.18 -0.78
C ILE A 84 11.49 -2.29 -0.27
N GLY A 85 12.41 -2.88 0.50
CA GLY A 85 13.50 -2.15 1.17
C GLY A 85 13.32 -1.94 2.67
N ASN A 86 12.23 -2.42 3.28
CA ASN A 86 12.05 -2.43 4.74
C ASN A 86 12.68 -3.65 5.44
N GLN A 87 13.60 -4.35 4.75
CA GLN A 87 14.48 -5.35 5.36
C GLN A 87 15.80 -4.64 5.70
N ARG A 88 15.87 -4.05 6.88
CA ARG A 88 17.15 -3.68 7.50
C ARG A 88 17.24 -4.50 8.78
N ASN A 89 18.23 -5.39 8.80
CA ASN A 89 18.58 -6.26 9.94
C ASN A 89 18.54 -5.54 11.27
#